data_AF-A0A7X3ZGF2-F1
#
_entry.id   AF-A0A7X3ZGF2-F1
#
_cell.length_a   1.000
_cell.length_b   1.000
_cell.length_c   1.000
_cell.angle_alpha   90.00
_cell.angle_beta   90.00
_cell.angle_gamma   90.00
#
_symmetry.space_group_name_H-M   'P 1'
#
loop_
_entity.id
_entity.type
_entity.pdbx_description
1 polymer ?
#
loop_
_entity_poly.entity_id
_entity_poly.type
_entity_poly.pdbx_seq_one_letter_code
_entity_poly.pdbx_strand_id
1 'polypeptide(L)'
;LKQRLRTLTHPALLVVDEIGYLSVTPNGARLFFQLVNARYERASTVLTSNKGFEHWGEILHDEVMAAALLDRLLHRSHIVNIRGNSFRMRRHMELSKAIHPTASRAAEAERARKADES
;
A
#
# COMPACT_ATOMS: atom_id res chain seq x y z
N LEU A 1 -21.25 14.05 -9.74
CA LEU A 1 -19.92 13.45 -9.94
C LEU A 1 -18.82 14.49 -10.25
N LYS A 2 -18.96 15.33 -11.29
CA LYS A 2 -17.98 16.38 -11.66
C LYS A 2 -17.57 17.31 -10.50
N GLN A 3 -18.53 17.68 -9.64
CA GLN A 3 -18.29 18.57 -8.50
C GLN A 3 -17.38 17.93 -7.43
N ARG A 4 -17.50 16.61 -7.20
CA ARG A 4 -16.64 15.86 -6.27
C ARG A 4 -15.23 15.64 -6.82
N LEU A 5 -15.08 15.47 -8.14
CA LEU A 5 -13.76 15.43 -8.77
C LEU A 5 -13.01 16.76 -8.57
N ARG A 6 -13.68 17.91 -8.68
CA ARG A 6 -13.06 19.21 -8.38
C ARG A 6 -12.51 19.29 -6.96
N THR A 7 -13.22 18.73 -5.98
CA THR A 7 -12.76 18.65 -4.59
C THR A 7 -11.48 17.85 -4.44
N LEU A 8 -11.30 16.78 -5.22
CA LEU A 8 -10.10 15.92 -5.17
C LEU A 8 -8.93 16.45 -6.02
N THR A 9 -9.21 17.31 -7.02
CA THR A 9 -8.16 17.93 -7.84
C THR A 9 -7.62 19.23 -7.25
N HIS A 10 -8.37 19.91 -6.40
CA HIS A 10 -7.98 21.21 -5.83
C HIS A 10 -6.82 21.15 -4.81
N PRO A 11 -6.71 20.13 -3.93
CA PRO A 11 -5.62 20.07 -2.96
C PRO A 11 -4.25 20.00 -3.64
N ALA A 12 -3.29 20.77 -3.13
CA ALA A 12 -1.90 20.74 -3.59
C ALA A 12 -1.27 19.35 -3.41
N LEU A 13 -1.66 18.65 -2.34
CA LEU A 13 -1.29 17.26 -2.07
C LEU A 13 -2.56 16.42 -1.88
N LEU A 14 -2.68 15.34 -2.65
CA LEU A 14 -3.68 14.30 -2.44
C LEU A 14 -2.98 13.01 -2.03
N VAL A 15 -3.47 12.38 -0.95
CA VAL A 15 -3.01 11.06 -0.52
C VAL A 15 -4.12 10.05 -0.83
N VAL A 16 -3.78 9.00 -1.56
CA VAL A 16 -4.67 7.87 -1.83
C VAL A 16 -4.02 6.64 -1.20
N ASP A 17 -4.69 6.09 -0.21
CA ASP A 17 -4.19 4.98 0.58
C ASP A 17 -4.79 3.65 0.09
N GLU A 18 -4.05 2.55 0.29
CA GLU A 18 -4.48 1.16 0.11
C GLU A 18 -5.01 0.78 -1.28
N ILE A 19 -4.37 1.29 -2.34
CA ILE A 19 -4.71 0.88 -3.71
C ILE A 19 -4.45 -0.63 -3.87
N GLY A 20 -5.46 -1.35 -4.36
CA GLY A 20 -5.37 -2.78 -4.64
C GLY A 20 -5.77 -3.70 -3.48
N TYR A 21 -6.24 -3.14 -2.35
CA TYR A 21 -6.83 -3.95 -1.28
C TYR A 21 -8.23 -4.46 -1.65
N LEU A 22 -9.06 -3.60 -2.26
CA LEU A 22 -10.37 -3.96 -2.82
C LEU A 22 -10.32 -3.84 -4.34
N SER A 23 -10.95 -4.79 -5.02
CA SER A 23 -11.19 -4.68 -6.46
C SER A 23 -12.06 -3.46 -6.74
N VAL A 24 -11.60 -2.61 -7.66
CA VAL A 24 -12.30 -1.38 -7.99
C VAL A 24 -13.36 -1.71 -9.02
N THR A 25 -14.60 -1.22 -8.85
CA THR A 25 -15.60 -1.37 -9.93
C THR A 25 -15.07 -0.75 -11.23
N PRO A 26 -15.47 -1.24 -12.42
CA PRO A 26 -15.02 -0.66 -13.69
C PRO A 26 -15.28 0.85 -13.81
N ASN A 27 -16.38 1.32 -13.23
CA ASN A 27 -16.67 2.76 -13.15
C ASN A 27 -15.73 3.49 -12.19
N GLY A 28 -15.40 2.89 -11.04
CA GLY A 28 -14.40 3.43 -10.12
C GLY A 28 -13.01 3.55 -10.75
N ALA A 29 -12.58 2.56 -11.54
CA ALA A 29 -11.32 2.58 -12.27
C ALA A 29 -11.24 3.76 -13.25
N ARG A 30 -12.32 3.98 -14.02
CA ARG A 30 -12.45 5.14 -14.92
C ARG A 30 -12.39 6.47 -14.18
N LEU A 31 -13.03 6.58 -13.01
CA LEU A 31 -12.99 7.81 -12.21
C LEU A 31 -11.60 8.06 -11.62
N PHE A 32 -10.92 7.01 -11.19
CA PHE A 32 -9.55 7.10 -10.72
C PHE A 32 -8.60 7.55 -11.84
N PHE A 33 -8.76 7.00 -13.05
CA PHE A 33 -8.03 7.45 -14.22
C PHE A 33 -8.27 8.92 -14.55
N GLN A 34 -9.52 9.38 -14.51
CA GLN A 34 -9.86 10.80 -14.70
C GLN A 34 -9.23 11.69 -13.63
N LEU A 35 -9.21 11.26 -12.37
CA LEU A 35 -8.60 11.98 -11.27
C LEU A 35 -7.08 12.11 -11.46
N VAL A 36 -6.39 11.00 -11.76
CA VAL A 36 -4.94 11.00 -12.00
C VAL A 36 -4.60 11.88 -13.19
N ASN A 37 -5.34 11.77 -14.30
CA ASN A 37 -5.13 12.63 -15.47
C ASN A 37 -5.34 14.11 -15.17
N ALA A 38 -6.33 14.45 -14.34
CA ALA A 38 -6.59 15.84 -13.98
C ALA A 38 -5.50 16.44 -13.08
N ARG A 39 -4.81 15.59 -12.30
CA ARG A 39 -3.71 15.98 -11.39
C ARG A 39 -2.33 15.86 -12.02
N TYR A 40 -2.20 15.06 -13.07
CA TYR A 40 -0.96 14.85 -13.81
C TYR A 40 -0.32 16.19 -14.19
N GLU A 41 0.95 16.35 -13.84
CA GLU A 41 1.75 17.55 -14.03
C GLU A 41 1.24 18.84 -13.37
N ARG A 42 0.18 18.78 -12.56
CA ARG A 42 -0.47 19.95 -11.95
C ARG A 42 -0.41 19.98 -10.44
N ALA A 43 -0.50 18.82 -9.78
CA ALA A 43 -0.51 18.75 -8.32
C ALA A 43 0.08 17.41 -7.82
N SER A 44 0.68 17.42 -6.64
CA SER A 44 1.36 16.27 -6.06
C SER A 44 0.36 15.21 -5.58
N THR A 45 0.68 13.94 -5.82
CA THR A 45 -0.16 12.82 -5.39
C THR A 45 0.72 11.76 -4.75
N VAL A 46 0.36 11.32 -3.55
CA VAL A 46 0.99 10.20 -2.85
C VAL A 46 0.04 9.03 -2.91
N LEU A 47 0.56 7.88 -3.32
CA LEU A 47 -0.17 6.63 -3.44
C LEU A 47 0.49 5.58 -2.55
N THR A 48 -0.32 4.77 -1.87
CA THR A 48 0.17 3.55 -1.21
C THR A 48 -0.52 2.34 -1.83
N SER A 49 0.24 1.26 -1.97
CA SER A 49 -0.28 -0.02 -2.45
C SER A 49 0.50 -1.15 -1.81
N ASN A 50 -0.21 -2.24 -1.51
CA ASN A 50 0.38 -3.51 -1.10
C ASN A 50 0.58 -4.46 -2.30
N LYS A 51 0.29 -4.01 -3.52
CA LYS A 51 0.40 -4.77 -4.77
C LYS A 51 1.46 -4.15 -5.66
N GLY A 52 2.26 -5.00 -6.31
CA GLY A 52 3.17 -4.55 -7.35
C GLY A 52 2.43 -4.04 -8.58
N PHE A 53 3.10 -3.22 -9.39
CA PHE A 53 2.51 -2.58 -10.57
C PHE A 53 1.98 -3.58 -11.58
N GLU A 54 2.56 -4.78 -11.65
CA GLU A 54 2.13 -5.90 -12.49
C GLU A 54 0.71 -6.39 -12.17
N HIS A 55 0.19 -6.12 -10.97
CA HIS A 55 -1.17 -6.52 -10.59
C HIS A 55 -2.22 -5.42 -10.82
N TRP A 56 -1.82 -4.25 -11.33
CA TRP A 56 -2.74 -3.11 -11.48
C TRP A 56 -3.77 -3.31 -12.60
N GLY A 57 -3.46 -4.14 -13.60
CA GLY A 57 -4.43 -4.57 -14.60
C GLY A 57 -5.63 -5.30 -14.00
N GLU A 58 -5.37 -6.22 -13.07
CA GLU A 58 -6.41 -6.94 -12.33
C GLU A 58 -7.24 -6.01 -11.44
N ILE A 59 -6.58 -5.07 -10.74
CA ILE A 59 -7.23 -4.11 -9.83
C ILE A 59 -8.18 -3.17 -10.59
N LEU A 60 -7.78 -2.76 -11.80
CA LEU A 60 -8.54 -1.83 -12.64
C LEU A 60 -9.46 -2.53 -13.65
N HIS A 61 -9.36 -3.85 -13.76
CA HIS A 61 -10.05 -4.70 -14.74
C HIS A 61 -9.78 -4.32 -16.21
N ASP A 62 -8.64 -3.68 -16.49
CA ASP A 62 -8.24 -3.22 -17.82
C ASP A 62 -6.72 -2.97 -17.84
N GLU A 63 -5.98 -3.87 -18.48
CA GLU A 63 -4.52 -3.80 -18.62
C GLU A 63 -4.06 -2.54 -19.38
N VAL A 64 -4.81 -2.13 -20.40
CA VAL A 64 -4.45 -0.96 -21.22
C VAL A 64 -4.63 0.32 -20.40
N MET A 65 -5.73 0.41 -19.64
CA MET A 65 -5.96 1.51 -18.71
C MET A 65 -4.92 1.54 -17.60
N ALA A 66 -4.56 0.37 -17.05
CA ALA A 66 -3.53 0.26 -16.01
C ALA A 66 -2.17 0.74 -16.51
N ALA A 67 -1.72 0.27 -17.67
CA ALA A 67 -0.47 0.72 -18.28
C ALA A 67 -0.47 2.24 -18.52
N ALA A 68 -1.55 2.78 -19.08
CA ALA A 68 -1.69 4.21 -19.33
C ALA A 68 -1.72 5.05 -18.04
N LEU A 69 -2.30 4.51 -16.96
CA LEU A 69 -2.32 5.15 -15.66
C LEU A 69 -0.92 5.16 -15.03
N LEU A 70 -0.26 3.99 -15.03
CA LEU A 70 1.09 3.82 -14.49
C LEU A 70 2.09 4.71 -15.22
N ASP A 71 2.02 4.80 -16.55
CA ASP A 71 2.86 5.71 -17.34
C ASP A 71 2.83 7.15 -16.79
N ARG A 72 1.63 7.68 -16.55
CA ARG A 72 1.44 9.05 -16.01
C ARG A 72 1.88 9.18 -14.56
N LEU A 73 1.61 8.17 -13.74
CA LEU A 73 2.02 8.18 -12.34
C LEU A 73 3.54 8.11 -12.21
N LEU A 74 4.19 7.27 -13.01
CA LEU A 74 5.60 6.96 -12.88
C LEU A 74 6.51 8.01 -13.54
N HIS A 75 6.01 8.77 -14.53
CA HIS A 75 6.80 9.78 -15.24
C HIS A 75 7.47 10.81 -14.32
N ARG A 76 6.77 11.33 -13.30
CA ARG A 76 7.33 12.28 -12.32
C ARG A 76 7.09 11.81 -10.88
N SER A 77 7.63 10.64 -10.55
CA SER A 77 7.44 10.03 -9.22
C SER A 77 8.75 9.67 -8.50
N HIS A 78 8.64 9.53 -7.19
CA HIS A 78 9.60 8.83 -6.36
C HIS A 78 8.97 7.54 -5.87
N ILE A 79 9.57 6.41 -6.23
CA ILE A 79 9.08 5.08 -5.82
C ILE A 79 9.82 4.67 -4.56
N VAL A 80 9.07 4.46 -3.47
CA VAL A 80 9.61 3.96 -2.21
C VAL A 80 9.14 2.53 -2.02
N ASN A 81 10.03 1.55 -2.23
CA ASN A 81 9.72 0.15 -1.98
C ASN A 81 9.96 -0.18 -0.50
N ILE A 82 8.88 -0.41 0.24
CA ILE A 82 8.93 -0.73 1.68
C ILE A 82 8.97 -2.24 1.85
N ARG A 83 10.05 -2.74 2.46
CA ARG A 83 10.22 -4.15 2.83
C ARG A 83 10.36 -4.30 4.33
N GLY A 84 9.89 -5.41 4.87
CA GLY A 84 10.07 -5.77 6.27
C GLY A 84 8.79 -6.24 6.95
N ASN A 85 8.95 -6.68 8.20
CA ASN A 85 7.86 -7.23 8.98
C ASN A 85 6.84 -6.16 9.38
N SER A 86 5.57 -6.56 9.40
CA SER A 86 4.46 -5.71 9.83
C SER A 86 4.75 -5.09 11.20
N PHE A 87 4.72 -3.76 11.26
CA PHE A 87 4.87 -3.04 12.52
C PHE A 87 3.76 -3.39 13.52
N ARG A 88 2.55 -3.65 13.01
CA ARG A 88 1.40 -4.10 13.82
C ARG A 88 1.70 -5.43 14.52
N MET A 89 2.30 -6.38 13.80
CA MET A 89 2.69 -7.68 14.37
C MET A 89 3.82 -7.55 15.38
N ARG A 90 4.84 -6.72 15.11
CA ARG A 90 5.92 -6.45 16.07
C ARG A 90 5.37 -5.96 17.41
N ARG A 91 4.50 -4.95 17.37
CA ARG A 91 3.85 -4.42 18.58
C ARG A 91 3.02 -5.48 19.30
N HIS A 92 2.28 -6.31 18.57
CA HIS A 92 1.52 -7.42 19.16
C HIS A 92 2.42 -8.45 19.86
N MET A 93 3.57 -8.79 19.26
CA MET A 93 4.55 -9.69 19.88
C MET A 93 5.16 -9.09 21.15
N GLU A 94 5.50 -7.80 21.13
CA GLU A 94 6.02 -7.08 22.31
C GLU A 94 5.00 -7.08 23.46
N LEU A 95 3.74 -6.77 23.16
CA LEU A 95 2.63 -6.83 24.12
C LEU A 95 2.43 -8.25 24.67
N SER A 96 2.43 -9.27 23.81
CA SER A 96 2.30 -10.67 24.22
C SER A 96 3.41 -11.10 25.18
N LYS A 97 4.66 -10.73 24.87
CA LYS A 97 5.82 -10.98 25.76
C LYS A 97 5.69 -10.27 27.11
N ALA A 98 5.18 -9.04 27.13
CA ALA A 98 4.96 -8.29 28.37
C ALA A 98 3.86 -8.90 29.26
N ILE A 99 2.79 -9.45 28.65
CA ILE A 99 1.65 -10.04 29.36
C ILE A 99 1.95 -11.48 29.82
N HIS A 100 2.75 -12.24 29.05
CA HIS A 100 3.12 -13.63 29.38
C HIS A 100 4.64 -13.81 29.53
N PRO A 101 5.28 -13.21 30.54
CA PRO A 101 6.73 -13.21 30.69
C PRO A 101 7.32 -14.61 30.93
N THR A 102 6.59 -15.50 31.62
CA THR A 102 7.04 -16.86 31.95
C THR A 102 7.10 -17.76 30.70
N ALA A 103 6.12 -17.65 29.81
CA ALA A 103 6.08 -18.40 28.55
C ALA A 103 7.15 -17.93 27.55
N SER A 104 7.42 -16.62 27.50
CA SER A 104 8.49 -16.05 26.67
C SER A 104 9.87 -16.54 27.12
N ARG A 105 10.15 -16.57 28.43
CA ARG A 105 11.42 -17.06 28.98
C ARG A 105 11.63 -18.55 28.74
N ALA A 106 10.59 -19.37 28.86
CA ALA A 106 10.66 -20.80 28.56
C ALA A 106 10.96 -21.07 27.08
N ALA A 107 10.29 -20.34 26.17
CA ALA A 107 10.51 -20.46 24.73
C ALA A 107 11.91 -19.99 24.28
N GLU A 108 12.45 -18.94 24.90
CA GLU A 108 13.81 -18.45 24.64
C GLU A 108 14.88 -19.42 25.18
N ALA A 109 14.69 -19.99 26.37
CA ALA A 109 15.58 -21.01 26.93
C ALA A 109 15.61 -22.29 26.10
N GLU A 110 14.47 -22.71 25.54
CA GLU A 110 14.40 -23.90 24.68
C GLU A 110 15.04 -23.67 23.30
N ARG A 111 14.90 -22.46 22.73
CA ARG A 111 15.63 -22.09 21.51
C ARG A 111 17.14 -22.04 21.72
N ALA A 112 17.60 -21.54 22.88
CA ALA A 112 19.02 -21.51 23.22
C ALA A 112 19.62 -22.92 23.37
N ARG A 113 18.89 -23.86 23.99
CA ARG A 113 19.32 -25.26 24.10
C ARG A 113 19.47 -25.96 22.74
N LYS A 114 18.50 -25.76 21.83
CA LYS A 114 18.55 -26.36 20.48
C LYS A 114 19.66 -25.78 19.59
N ALA A 115 20.09 -24.55 19.86
CA ALA A 115 21.19 -23.93 19.13
C ALA A 115 22.58 -24.38 19.62
N ASP A 116 22.68 -24.91 20.84
CA ASP A 116 23.92 -25.44 21.43
C ASP A 116 24.14 -26.93 21.09
N GLU A 117 23.06 -27.62 20.67
CA GLU A 117 23.08 -29.02 20.21
C GLU A 117 23.30 -29.18 18.69
N SER A 118 23.48 -28.08 17.94
CA SER A 118 23.72 -28.06 16.47
C SER A 118 25.10 -27.50 16.12
#